data_AF-A0A395L5X7-F1
#
_entry.id   AF-A0A395L5X7-F1
#
_cell.length_a   1.000
_cell.length_b   1.000
_cell.length_c   1.000
_cell.angle_alpha   90.00
_cell.angle_beta   90.00
_cell.angle_gamma   90.00
#
_symmetry.space_group_name_H-M   'P 1'
#
loop_
_entity.id
_entity.type
_entity.pdbx_description
1 polymer ?
#
loop_
_entity_poly.entity_id
_entity_poly.type
_entity_poly.pdbx_seq_one_letter_code
_entity_poly.pdbx_strand_id
1 'polypeptide(L)'
;MIRTFELARPRNASVLVFLVTLALCLVMPWQHAFAHAVLVSSTPAQGERLTSRPLQLSLRFSEAVTHVDLTLVDRNAKPANLPATISGNDVVVELAEPLGEGAYALNWRILSEDGHPVAASVVFAVGASYDMSELKGDTGGAARVALLTLGTKFLFYLACLFGIGGTFFSFWIAHRTPTRSTITLLYTAAVCAVFLIGLLAVENSASWAALFEAKAWADALDSSLARSILLVGLTLLLAVCARPQAMGGKALTFASLALIGPAFALTGHASGAAIKWLSFAAVSLHVTAVCFWAGSLPGLWHVLGPRHQGQRDSLLRFSAAIPYSIAVMLVAGGYLAYVQVGWPPAILGFDYGKVLVAKVTLVSGALVLGAWNRLVLTPRVASGCLRAAKSMKNLVSVEVFLVVLVLAVTSLWRFTPPPRALALKQPIATSVHLQDAETMAMLAFETTPDLIFNAEISLSTAELGGLDPREVTLEMSSVDGSVSKFKVPIRRVSPGFWSVQHVPVPCDCEWNVRLDLLISDFDLVSLQSRVKLLSGG
;
A
#
# COMPACT_ATOMS: atom_id res chain seq x y z
N MET A 1 12.32 -64.89 23.23
CA MET A 1 12.79 -64.37 21.93
C MET A 1 11.57 -63.92 21.13
N ILE A 2 11.08 -62.68 21.33
CA ILE A 2 10.07 -62.05 20.47
C ILE A 2 10.47 -60.58 20.36
N ARG A 3 10.97 -60.17 19.18
CA ARG A 3 11.26 -58.78 18.83
C ARG A 3 9.93 -58.10 18.50
N THR A 4 9.55 -57.10 19.27
CA THR A 4 8.44 -56.20 18.93
C THR A 4 8.91 -55.18 17.89
N PHE A 5 8.19 -55.11 16.77
CA PHE A 5 8.36 -54.11 15.72
C PHE A 5 8.01 -52.73 16.27
N GLU A 6 8.99 -51.82 16.29
CA GLU A 6 8.72 -50.39 16.47
C GLU A 6 8.07 -49.85 15.19
N LEU A 7 6.81 -49.41 15.29
CA LEU A 7 6.14 -48.62 14.27
C LEU A 7 6.77 -47.22 14.22
N ALA A 8 7.51 -46.96 13.14
CA ALA A 8 8.06 -45.66 12.83
C ALA A 8 6.95 -44.59 12.76
N ARG A 9 7.04 -43.56 13.62
CA ARG A 9 6.18 -42.37 13.55
C ARG A 9 6.45 -41.57 12.27
N PRO A 10 5.43 -41.02 11.59
CA PRO A 10 5.59 -40.46 10.26
C PRO A 10 6.27 -39.09 10.30
N ARG A 11 7.50 -39.02 9.78
CA ARG A 11 8.29 -37.78 9.55
C ARG A 11 7.72 -36.86 8.46
N ASN A 12 6.59 -37.23 7.82
CA ASN A 12 6.14 -36.63 6.56
C ASN A 12 4.83 -35.84 6.67
N ALA A 13 4.17 -35.83 7.83
CA ALA A 13 2.88 -35.13 7.99
C ALA A 13 2.99 -33.62 7.74
N SER A 14 4.09 -32.98 8.17
CA SER A 14 4.31 -31.55 7.96
C SER A 14 4.62 -31.20 6.50
N VAL A 15 5.31 -32.10 5.78
CA VAL A 15 5.61 -31.94 4.34
C VAL A 15 4.34 -32.13 3.51
N LEU A 16 3.52 -33.11 3.88
CA LEU A 16 2.25 -33.37 3.22
C LEU A 16 1.26 -32.21 3.43
N VAL A 17 1.15 -31.66 4.65
CA VAL A 17 0.30 -30.48 4.92
C VAL A 17 0.79 -29.25 4.14
N PHE A 18 2.10 -29.05 4.03
CA PHE A 18 2.67 -27.96 3.22
C PHE A 18 2.34 -28.14 1.72
N LEU A 19 2.53 -29.33 1.17
CA LEU A 19 2.27 -29.64 -0.25
C LEU A 19 0.78 -29.59 -0.59
N VAL A 20 -0.09 -30.05 0.32
CA VAL A 20 -1.55 -30.02 0.13
C VAL A 20 -2.07 -28.59 0.20
N THR A 21 -1.58 -27.78 1.15
CA THR A 21 -1.92 -26.34 1.21
C THR A 21 -1.44 -25.60 -0.05
N LEU A 22 -0.24 -25.90 -0.53
CA LEU A 22 0.30 -25.34 -1.78
C LEU A 22 -0.54 -25.75 -3.00
N ALA A 23 -0.95 -27.01 -3.09
CA ALA A 23 -1.79 -27.52 -4.16
C ALA A 23 -3.21 -26.93 -4.13
N LEU A 24 -3.82 -26.76 -2.95
CA LEU A 24 -5.14 -26.13 -2.80
C LEU A 24 -5.13 -24.65 -3.22
N CYS A 25 -4.02 -23.92 -3.04
CA CYS A 25 -3.87 -22.56 -3.55
C CYS A 25 -3.78 -22.48 -5.10
N LEU A 26 -3.41 -23.57 -5.78
CA LEU A 26 -3.19 -23.59 -7.23
C LEU A 26 -4.46 -23.95 -8.04
N VAL A 27 -5.51 -24.51 -7.41
CA VAL A 27 -6.65 -25.15 -8.12
C VAL A 27 -7.97 -24.37 -8.01
N MET A 28 -8.00 -23.20 -7.36
CA MET A 28 -9.21 -22.37 -7.30
C MET A 28 -9.54 -21.75 -8.67
N PRO A 29 -10.81 -21.79 -9.14
CA PRO A 29 -11.20 -21.30 -10.47
C PRO A 29 -10.98 -19.79 -10.63
N TRP A 30 -10.45 -19.44 -11.80
CA TRP A 30 -9.80 -18.18 -12.13
C TRP A 30 -10.80 -17.29 -12.85
N GLN A 31 -11.18 -16.19 -12.21
CA GLN A 31 -11.95 -15.13 -12.87
C GLN A 31 -11.07 -13.89 -12.87
N HIS A 32 -10.77 -13.39 -14.06
CA HIS A 32 -9.97 -12.18 -14.25
C HIS A 32 -10.76 -10.99 -13.74
N ALA A 33 -10.23 -10.29 -12.74
CA ALA A 33 -10.69 -8.97 -12.34
C ALA A 33 -9.45 -8.07 -12.31
N PHE A 34 -9.16 -7.43 -13.44
CA PHE A 34 -8.33 -6.23 -13.48
C PHE A 34 -9.26 -5.05 -13.24
N ALA A 35 -8.82 -4.08 -12.45
CA ALA A 35 -9.62 -2.93 -12.10
C ALA A 35 -8.76 -1.65 -12.19
N HIS A 36 -8.75 -1.06 -13.39
CA HIS A 36 -8.73 0.38 -13.70
C HIS A 36 -7.37 1.05 -14.02
N ALA A 37 -7.39 1.99 -14.97
CA ALA A 37 -6.23 2.71 -15.51
C ALA A 37 -5.82 3.89 -14.62
N VAL A 38 -4.57 3.90 -14.18
CA VAL A 38 -3.97 4.96 -13.34
C VAL A 38 -2.86 5.65 -14.11
N LEU A 39 -2.74 6.98 -13.99
CA LEU A 39 -1.62 7.71 -14.59
C LEU A 39 -0.28 7.29 -13.94
N VAL A 40 0.64 6.81 -14.78
CA VAL A 40 2.00 6.42 -14.40
C VAL A 40 2.98 7.58 -14.58
N SER A 41 2.87 8.33 -15.67
CA SER A 41 3.73 9.48 -15.96
C SER A 41 3.08 10.45 -16.96
N SER A 42 3.47 11.73 -16.91
CA SER A 42 3.07 12.75 -17.88
C SER A 42 4.27 13.56 -18.38
N THR A 43 4.15 14.08 -19.59
CA THR A 43 5.04 15.11 -20.14
C THR A 43 4.15 16.17 -20.78
N PRO A 44 4.08 17.39 -20.21
CA PRO A 44 4.85 17.88 -19.07
C PRO A 44 4.48 17.21 -17.74
N ALA A 45 5.41 17.18 -16.79
CA ALA A 45 5.17 16.69 -15.43
C ALA A 45 4.38 17.72 -14.60
N GLN A 46 3.78 17.27 -13.51
CA GLN A 46 3.11 18.15 -12.55
C GLN A 46 4.06 19.26 -12.05
N GLY A 47 3.62 20.50 -12.14
CA GLY A 47 4.40 21.69 -11.79
C GLY A 47 5.55 22.01 -12.76
N GLU A 48 5.72 21.27 -13.86
CA GLU A 48 6.82 21.49 -14.79
C GLU A 48 6.79 22.89 -15.39
N ARG A 49 7.97 23.50 -15.55
CA ARG A 49 8.14 24.79 -16.20
C ARG A 49 8.98 24.58 -17.45
N LEU A 50 8.33 24.68 -18.60
CA LEU A 50 8.97 24.53 -19.90
C LEU A 50 9.61 25.85 -20.33
N THR A 51 10.86 25.76 -20.77
CA THR A 51 11.61 26.87 -21.37
C THR A 51 11.33 27.01 -22.87
N SER A 52 10.93 25.93 -23.53
CA SER A 52 10.47 25.90 -24.91
C SER A 52 8.95 25.70 -24.98
N ARG A 53 8.35 26.17 -26.08
CA ARG A 53 6.92 25.94 -26.35
C ARG A 53 6.74 24.50 -26.85
N PRO A 54 6.02 23.63 -26.12
CA PRO A 54 5.85 22.24 -26.52
C PRO A 54 4.94 22.15 -27.76
N LEU A 55 5.22 21.17 -28.61
CA LEU A 55 4.36 20.76 -29.74
C LEU A 55 3.62 19.45 -29.45
N GLN A 56 3.96 18.77 -28.35
CA GLN A 56 3.41 17.48 -27.99
C GLN A 56 3.22 17.40 -26.47
N LEU A 57 2.11 16.79 -26.05
CA LEU A 57 1.85 16.41 -24.66
C LEU A 57 1.65 14.89 -24.63
N SER A 58 2.11 14.20 -23.58
CA SER A 58 1.94 12.76 -23.46
C SER A 58 1.57 12.32 -22.05
N LEU A 59 0.67 11.35 -21.95
CA LEU A 59 0.26 10.68 -20.72
C LEU A 59 0.48 9.17 -20.88
N ARG A 60 0.97 8.51 -19.84
CA ARG A 60 1.13 7.06 -19.80
C ARG A 60 0.34 6.48 -18.64
N PHE A 61 -0.44 5.44 -18.91
CA PHE A 61 -1.31 4.77 -17.95
C PHE A 61 -0.83 3.36 -17.59
N SER A 62 -1.38 2.81 -16.50
CA SER A 62 -1.04 1.47 -16.00
C SER A 62 -1.61 0.33 -16.86
N GLU A 63 -2.63 0.61 -17.68
CA GLU A 63 -3.22 -0.33 -18.65
C GLU A 63 -3.64 0.41 -19.93
N ALA A 64 -4.15 -0.35 -20.91
CA ALA A 64 -4.56 0.20 -22.18
C ALA A 64 -5.79 1.12 -22.03
N VAL A 65 -5.77 2.21 -22.78
CA VAL A 65 -6.87 3.18 -22.86
C VAL A 65 -7.64 2.90 -24.14
N THR A 66 -8.97 2.88 -24.07
CA THR A 66 -9.86 2.64 -25.21
C THR A 66 -10.49 3.94 -25.71
N HIS A 67 -10.66 4.92 -24.84
CA HIS A 67 -11.16 6.25 -25.18
C HIS A 67 -10.49 7.32 -24.33
N VAL A 68 -10.33 8.54 -24.88
CA VAL A 68 -9.81 9.68 -24.13
C VAL A 68 -10.42 10.99 -24.60
N ASP A 69 -10.88 11.77 -23.63
CA ASP A 69 -11.22 13.18 -23.77
C ASP A 69 -10.16 14.00 -23.03
N LEU A 70 -9.51 14.93 -23.75
CA LEU A 70 -8.47 15.81 -23.21
C LEU A 70 -8.89 17.27 -23.37
N THR A 71 -8.81 18.04 -22.29
CA THR A 71 -9.12 19.46 -22.27
C THR A 71 -7.96 20.24 -21.66
N LEU A 72 -7.43 21.20 -22.40
CA LEU A 72 -6.45 22.16 -21.91
C LEU A 72 -7.15 23.43 -21.46
N VAL A 73 -6.82 23.92 -20.27
CA VAL A 73 -7.36 25.16 -19.71
C VAL A 73 -6.22 26.13 -19.47
N ASP A 74 -6.35 27.36 -19.98
CA ASP A 74 -5.44 28.47 -19.73
C ASP A 74 -5.91 29.34 -18.55
N ARG A 75 -5.11 30.34 -18.16
CA ARG A 75 -5.45 31.29 -17.08
C ARG A 75 -6.71 32.13 -17.35
N ASN A 76 -7.15 32.23 -18.60
CA ASN A 76 -8.40 32.92 -18.97
C ASN A 76 -9.62 32.00 -18.83
N ALA A 77 -9.43 30.78 -18.31
CA ALA A 77 -10.44 29.74 -18.14
C ALA A 77 -11.13 29.35 -19.46
N LYS A 78 -10.44 29.47 -20.61
CA LYS A 78 -10.96 28.97 -21.88
C LYS A 78 -10.55 27.50 -22.05
N PRO A 79 -11.50 26.55 -21.99
CA PRO A 79 -11.21 25.16 -22.29
C PRO A 79 -11.00 24.97 -23.80
N ALA A 80 -9.95 24.25 -24.18
CA ALA A 80 -9.70 23.79 -25.53
C ALA A 80 -9.62 22.26 -25.55
N ASN A 81 -10.47 21.61 -26.34
CA ASN A 81 -10.39 20.17 -26.54
C ASN A 81 -9.17 19.83 -27.41
N LEU A 82 -8.45 18.79 -27.01
CA LEU A 82 -7.23 18.36 -27.67
C LEU A 82 -7.44 16.98 -28.32
N PRO A 83 -7.26 16.86 -29.66
CA PRO A 83 -7.26 15.55 -30.29
C PRO A 83 -6.06 14.74 -29.80
N ALA A 84 -6.30 13.50 -29.40
CA ALA A 84 -5.28 12.62 -28.87
C ALA A 84 -5.23 11.30 -29.62
N THR A 85 -4.03 10.76 -29.79
CA THR A 85 -3.77 9.44 -30.34
C THR A 85 -3.50 8.48 -29.19
N ILE A 86 -4.20 7.35 -29.20
CA ILE A 86 -4.06 6.30 -28.19
C ILE A 86 -3.23 5.16 -28.77
N SER A 87 -2.22 4.70 -28.04
CA SER A 87 -1.37 3.57 -28.39
C SER A 87 -1.17 2.68 -27.17
N GLY A 88 -2.13 1.78 -26.93
CA GLY A 88 -2.14 0.93 -25.74
C GLY A 88 -2.25 1.79 -24.48
N ASN A 89 -1.19 1.80 -23.67
CA ASN A 89 -1.12 2.54 -22.42
C ASN A 89 -0.77 4.03 -22.59
N ASP A 90 -0.32 4.44 -23.78
CA ASP A 90 0.19 5.78 -24.04
C ASP A 90 -0.87 6.61 -24.76
N VAL A 91 -1.10 7.83 -24.29
CA VAL A 91 -1.95 8.84 -24.92
C VAL A 91 -1.07 10.03 -25.28
N VAL A 92 -1.09 10.40 -26.56
CA VAL A 92 -0.24 11.46 -27.11
C VAL A 92 -1.12 12.51 -27.78
N VAL A 93 -0.90 13.78 -27.43
CA VAL A 93 -1.52 14.93 -28.08
C VAL A 93 -0.48 15.64 -28.93
N GLU A 94 -0.78 15.81 -30.21
CA GLU A 94 -0.04 16.72 -31.08
C GLU A 94 -0.77 18.06 -31.16
N LEU A 95 -0.05 19.14 -30.86
CA LEU A 95 -0.62 20.48 -30.86
C LEU A 95 -0.44 21.11 -32.25
N ALA A 96 -1.53 21.64 -32.80
CA ALA A 96 -1.51 22.31 -34.10
C ALA A 96 -0.61 23.55 -34.12
N GLU A 97 -0.51 24.24 -32.98
CA GLU A 97 0.41 25.34 -32.75
C GLU A 97 1.10 25.17 -31.38
N PRO A 98 2.36 25.63 -31.23
CA PRO A 98 3.03 25.59 -29.94
C PRO A 98 2.26 26.40 -28.89
N LEU A 99 2.17 25.89 -27.67
CA LEU A 99 1.52 26.63 -26.58
C LEU A 99 2.20 27.98 -26.35
N GLY A 100 1.37 29.03 -26.19
CA GLY A 100 1.84 30.35 -25.78
C GLY A 100 2.49 30.33 -24.39
N GLU A 101 3.03 31.47 -23.98
CA GLU A 101 3.53 31.61 -22.61
C GLU A 101 2.35 31.72 -21.63
N GLY A 102 2.32 30.86 -20.63
CA GLY A 102 1.14 30.71 -19.78
C GLY A 102 1.25 29.56 -18.77
N ALA A 103 0.39 29.59 -17.75
CA ALA A 103 0.08 28.44 -16.93
C ALA A 103 -1.10 27.68 -17.54
N TYR A 104 -1.01 26.35 -17.54
CA TYR A 104 -1.94 25.45 -18.19
C TYR A 104 -2.34 24.32 -17.26
N ALA A 105 -3.62 23.92 -17.32
CA ALA A 105 -4.11 22.69 -16.73
C ALA A 105 -4.57 21.75 -17.84
N LEU A 106 -3.91 20.60 -17.98
CA LEU A 106 -4.30 19.51 -18.86
C LEU A 106 -5.19 18.55 -18.07
N ASN A 107 -6.47 18.56 -18.38
CA ASN A 107 -7.46 17.65 -17.82
C ASN A 107 -7.67 16.50 -18.80
N TRP A 108 -7.88 15.30 -18.29
CA TRP A 108 -8.30 14.16 -19.09
C TRP A 108 -9.42 13.39 -18.44
N ARG A 109 -10.21 12.73 -19.27
CA ARG A 109 -11.11 11.65 -18.93
C ARG A 109 -10.80 10.49 -19.88
N ILE A 110 -10.39 9.34 -19.35
CA ILE A 110 -10.11 8.15 -20.15
C ILE A 110 -11.13 7.06 -19.86
N LEU A 111 -11.31 6.14 -20.80
CA LEU A 111 -11.96 4.86 -20.59
C LEU A 111 -10.87 3.78 -20.64
N SER A 112 -10.68 3.02 -19.57
CA SER A 112 -9.77 1.87 -19.57
C SER A 112 -10.28 0.72 -20.44
N GLU A 113 -9.42 -0.26 -20.73
CA GLU A 113 -9.79 -1.51 -21.41
C GLU A 113 -10.90 -2.30 -20.68
N ASP A 114 -10.98 -2.17 -19.36
CA ASP A 114 -12.04 -2.77 -18.53
C ASP A 114 -13.36 -1.97 -18.53
N GLY A 115 -13.44 -0.85 -19.26
CA GLY A 115 -14.65 -0.05 -19.44
C GLY A 115 -14.93 0.96 -18.33
N HIS A 116 -13.98 1.25 -17.46
CA HIS A 116 -14.14 2.24 -16.38
C HIS A 116 -13.62 3.63 -16.74
N PRO A 117 -14.40 4.71 -16.49
CA PRO A 117 -13.94 6.07 -16.72
C PRO A 117 -13.01 6.56 -15.60
N VAL A 118 -11.91 7.22 -15.95
CA VAL A 118 -10.95 7.83 -15.00
C VAL A 118 -10.64 9.26 -15.42
N ALA A 119 -10.81 10.21 -14.50
CA ALA A 119 -10.54 11.62 -14.72
C ALA A 119 -9.47 12.18 -13.76
N ALA A 120 -8.58 13.02 -14.28
CA ALA A 120 -7.56 13.72 -13.49
C ALA A 120 -6.95 14.91 -14.26
N SER A 121 -6.02 15.63 -13.62
CA SER A 121 -5.41 16.86 -14.13
C SER A 121 -3.91 16.92 -13.90
N VAL A 122 -3.18 17.56 -14.81
CA VAL A 122 -1.79 17.97 -14.65
C VAL A 122 -1.66 19.47 -14.90
N VAL A 123 -0.96 20.19 -14.02
CA VAL A 123 -0.74 21.64 -14.15
C VAL A 123 0.72 21.90 -14.47
N PHE A 124 1.00 22.72 -15.48
CA PHE A 124 2.35 23.08 -15.92
C PHE A 124 2.40 24.54 -16.42
N ALA A 125 3.59 25.07 -16.66
CA ALA A 125 3.78 26.42 -17.20
C ALA A 125 4.76 26.46 -18.38
N VAL A 126 4.55 27.39 -19.30
CA VAL A 126 5.43 27.71 -20.44
C VAL A 126 5.94 29.14 -20.26
N GLY A 127 7.25 29.34 -20.28
CA GLY A 127 7.88 30.65 -20.12
C GLY A 127 8.31 31.00 -18.69
N ALA A 128 8.94 32.17 -18.52
CA ALA A 128 9.69 32.52 -17.31
C ALA A 128 8.86 33.16 -16.17
N SER A 129 7.65 33.63 -16.47
CA SER A 129 6.89 34.56 -15.62
C SER A 129 6.02 33.92 -14.54
N TYR A 130 6.06 32.59 -14.40
CA TYR A 130 5.19 31.84 -13.50
C TYR A 130 5.99 31.12 -12.42
N ASP A 131 5.68 31.44 -11.16
CA ASP A 131 6.21 30.74 -10.00
C ASP A 131 5.42 29.43 -9.80
N MET A 132 6.01 28.32 -10.23
CA MET A 132 5.48 26.97 -10.04
C MET A 132 6.13 26.26 -8.85
N SER A 133 6.88 26.99 -8.00
CA SER A 133 7.68 26.39 -6.92
C SER A 133 6.84 25.62 -5.89
N GLU A 134 5.65 26.11 -5.53
CA GLU A 134 4.70 25.40 -4.65
C GLU A 134 4.16 24.11 -5.29
N LEU A 135 3.98 24.07 -6.62
CA LEU A 135 3.47 22.91 -7.37
C LEU A 135 4.56 21.90 -7.72
N LYS A 136 5.81 22.33 -7.86
CA LYS A 136 6.96 21.47 -8.14
C LYS A 136 7.42 20.67 -6.93
N GLY A 137 7.14 21.18 -5.72
CA GLY A 137 7.84 20.77 -4.51
C GLY A 137 9.34 21.02 -4.64
N ASP A 138 10.04 21.24 -3.53
CA ASP A 138 11.51 21.19 -3.58
C ASP A 138 11.94 19.76 -3.91
N THR A 139 12.12 19.44 -5.20
CA THR A 139 12.51 18.09 -5.66
C THR A 139 13.86 17.67 -5.10
N GLY A 140 14.77 18.62 -4.81
CA GLY A 140 16.08 18.34 -4.22
C GLY A 140 15.99 18.05 -2.72
N GLY A 141 15.26 18.86 -1.96
CA GLY A 141 15.00 18.65 -0.54
C GLY A 141 14.12 17.43 -0.28
N ALA A 142 13.02 17.27 -1.03
CA ALA A 142 12.10 16.14 -0.91
C ALA A 142 12.79 14.81 -1.23
N ALA A 143 13.64 14.74 -2.25
CA ALA A 143 14.40 13.52 -2.55
C ALA A 143 15.38 13.17 -1.41
N ARG A 144 16.06 14.15 -0.82
CA ARG A 144 16.95 13.92 0.34
C ARG A 144 16.19 13.44 1.56
N VAL A 145 15.07 14.08 1.89
CA VAL A 145 14.19 13.67 3.00
C VAL A 145 13.67 12.25 2.75
N ALA A 146 13.22 11.94 1.53
CA ALA A 146 12.76 10.60 1.17
C ALA A 146 13.85 9.53 1.30
N LEU A 147 15.09 9.82 0.89
CA LEU A 147 16.24 8.93 1.05
C LEU A 147 16.61 8.73 2.53
N LEU A 148 16.60 9.79 3.33
CA LEU A 148 16.86 9.73 4.77
C LEU A 148 15.77 8.93 5.50
N THR A 149 14.51 9.14 5.14
CA THR A 149 13.38 8.36 5.66
C THR A 149 13.50 6.89 5.29
N LEU A 150 13.88 6.58 4.04
CA LEU A 150 14.09 5.21 3.57
C LEU A 150 15.22 4.53 4.36
N GLY A 151 16.38 5.17 4.47
CA GLY A 151 17.53 4.64 5.20
C GLY A 151 17.24 4.46 6.70
N THR A 152 16.55 5.42 7.31
CA THR A 152 16.16 5.34 8.73
C THR A 152 15.14 4.24 8.97
N LYS A 153 14.13 4.07 8.10
CA LYS A 153 13.17 2.95 8.20
C LYS A 153 13.85 1.60 8.06
N PHE A 154 14.76 1.46 7.09
CA PHE A 154 15.52 0.24 6.89
C PHE A 154 16.33 -0.13 8.14
N LEU A 155 17.08 0.82 8.69
CA LEU A 155 17.87 0.62 9.91
C LEU A 155 16.98 0.32 11.13
N PHE A 156 15.86 1.03 11.27
CA PHE A 156 14.86 0.81 12.32
C PHE A 156 14.31 -0.62 12.29
N TYR A 157 13.86 -1.10 11.12
CA TYR A 157 13.33 -2.45 10.95
C TYR A 157 14.39 -3.52 11.25
N LEU A 158 15.62 -3.31 10.78
CA LEU A 158 16.74 -4.22 11.04
C LEU A 158 17.08 -4.30 12.53
N ALA A 159 17.11 -3.13 13.19
CA ALA A 159 17.42 -2.99 14.60
C ALA A 159 16.33 -3.60 15.50
N CYS A 160 15.05 -3.37 15.20
CA CYS A 160 13.94 -4.05 15.87
C CYS A 160 14.02 -5.57 15.67
N LEU A 161 14.25 -6.04 14.45
CA LEU A 161 14.30 -7.46 14.10
C LEU A 161 15.35 -8.20 14.93
N PHE A 162 16.60 -7.76 14.86
CA PHE A 162 17.72 -8.43 15.53
C PHE A 162 17.84 -8.08 17.01
N GLY A 163 17.37 -6.91 17.43
CA GLY A 163 17.33 -6.50 18.84
C GLY A 163 16.30 -7.31 19.63
N ILE A 164 15.03 -7.27 19.23
CA ILE A 164 13.93 -7.95 19.94
C ILE A 164 14.06 -9.47 19.80
N GLY A 165 14.25 -9.97 18.57
CA GLY A 165 14.43 -11.40 18.31
C GLY A 165 15.68 -11.97 19.00
N GLY A 166 16.79 -11.23 19.00
CA GLY A 166 18.02 -11.64 19.69
C GLY A 166 17.89 -11.66 21.21
N THR A 167 17.08 -10.75 21.77
CA THR A 167 16.77 -10.74 23.20
C THR A 167 15.89 -11.92 23.57
N PHE A 168 14.83 -12.19 22.79
CA PHE A 168 13.99 -13.37 22.98
C PHE A 168 14.80 -14.67 22.91
N PHE A 169 15.66 -14.81 21.88
CA PHE A 169 16.58 -15.94 21.75
C PHE A 169 17.45 -16.14 23.00
N SER A 170 18.01 -15.05 23.53
CA SER A 170 18.90 -15.11 24.69
C SER A 170 18.19 -15.66 25.93
N PHE A 171 16.93 -15.30 26.16
CA PHE A 171 16.16 -15.74 27.32
C PHE A 171 15.52 -17.12 27.17
N TRP A 172 14.93 -17.40 26.00
CA TRP A 172 14.09 -18.59 25.79
C TRP A 172 14.85 -19.77 25.18
N ILE A 173 15.87 -19.50 24.38
CA ILE A 173 16.62 -20.55 23.67
C ILE A 173 17.97 -20.80 24.35
N ALA A 174 18.79 -19.75 24.48
CA ALA A 174 20.17 -19.86 24.95
C ALA A 174 20.34 -19.70 26.47
N HIS A 175 19.29 -19.29 27.20
CA HIS A 175 19.29 -19.01 28.64
C HIS A 175 20.52 -18.22 29.14
N ARG A 176 20.78 -17.08 28.51
CA ARG A 176 21.92 -16.20 28.79
C ARG A 176 21.52 -14.73 28.73
N THR A 177 22.45 -13.87 29.14
CA THR A 177 22.33 -12.42 28.92
C THR A 177 22.39 -12.09 27.42
N PRO A 178 21.58 -11.13 26.94
CA PRO A 178 21.71 -10.58 25.60
C PRO A 178 23.13 -10.07 25.34
N THR A 179 23.61 -10.21 24.10
CA THR A 179 24.93 -9.70 23.73
C THR A 179 24.94 -8.17 23.69
N ARG A 180 26.13 -7.55 23.82
CA ARG A 180 26.27 -6.09 23.63
C ARG A 180 25.69 -5.63 22.30
N SER A 181 25.92 -6.37 21.21
CA SER A 181 25.37 -6.05 19.89
C SER A 181 23.84 -6.01 19.87
N THR A 182 23.18 -6.98 20.54
CA THR A 182 21.72 -7.03 20.68
C THR A 182 21.20 -5.80 21.42
N ILE A 183 21.86 -5.40 22.50
CA ILE A 183 21.49 -4.21 23.28
C ILE A 183 21.70 -2.93 22.46
N THR A 184 22.82 -2.80 21.75
CA THR A 184 23.07 -1.67 20.85
C THR A 184 21.97 -1.54 19.80
N LEU A 185 21.53 -2.65 19.20
CA LEU A 185 20.43 -2.64 18.22
C LEU A 185 19.11 -2.15 18.83
N LEU A 186 18.79 -2.49 20.09
CA LEU A 186 17.60 -1.94 20.77
C LEU A 186 17.67 -0.42 20.90
N TYR A 187 18.83 0.12 21.28
CA TYR A 187 19.04 1.58 21.35
C TYR A 187 19.03 2.24 19.96
N THR A 188 19.63 1.60 18.95
CA THR A 188 19.56 2.07 17.56
C THR A 188 18.11 2.16 17.10
N ALA A 189 17.29 1.15 17.38
CA ALA A 189 15.86 1.18 17.05
C ALA A 189 15.13 2.35 17.73
N ALA A 190 15.42 2.61 19.01
CA ALA A 190 14.82 3.73 19.74
C ALA A 190 15.20 5.09 19.14
N VAL A 191 16.48 5.28 18.80
CA VAL A 191 16.96 6.52 18.15
C VAL A 191 16.33 6.70 16.77
N CYS A 192 16.32 5.65 15.94
CA CYS A 192 15.69 5.71 14.62
C CYS A 192 14.19 6.03 14.72
N ALA A 193 13.48 5.54 15.74
CA ALA A 193 12.07 5.84 15.94
C ALA A 193 11.82 7.35 16.14
N VAL A 194 12.63 8.03 16.96
CA VAL A 194 12.53 9.49 17.15
C VAL A 194 12.84 10.22 15.83
N PHE A 195 13.89 9.79 15.12
CA PHE A 195 14.24 10.36 13.81
C PHE A 195 13.11 10.22 12.79
N LEU A 196 12.37 9.11 12.79
CA LEU A 196 11.25 8.91 11.87
C LEU A 196 10.09 9.88 12.11
N ILE A 197 9.81 10.26 13.36
CA ILE A 197 8.82 11.28 13.67
C ILE A 197 9.30 12.67 13.21
N GLY A 198 10.58 13.00 13.47
CA GLY A 198 11.15 14.26 13.00
C GLY A 198 11.15 14.36 11.46
N LEU A 199 11.50 13.29 10.75
CA LEU A 199 11.45 13.25 9.29
C LEU A 199 10.01 13.34 8.75
N LEU A 200 9.02 12.79 9.46
CA LEU A 200 7.61 12.97 9.11
C LEU A 200 7.18 14.44 9.25
N ALA A 201 7.63 15.13 10.31
CA ALA A 201 7.37 16.56 10.47
C ALA A 201 7.95 17.40 9.32
N VAL A 202 9.18 17.08 8.89
CA VAL A 202 9.82 17.70 7.71
C VAL A 202 9.07 17.36 6.41
N GLU A 203 8.62 16.11 6.24
CA GLU A 203 7.87 15.67 5.05
C GLU A 203 6.51 16.38 4.95
N ASN A 204 5.79 16.54 6.06
CA ASN A 204 4.48 17.21 6.10
C ASN A 204 4.56 18.73 5.91
N SER A 205 5.64 19.36 6.37
CA SER A 205 5.85 20.81 6.28
C SER A 205 6.66 21.24 5.05
N ALA A 206 7.23 20.28 4.33
CA ALA A 206 8.22 20.50 3.27
C ALA A 206 9.43 21.37 3.69
N SER A 207 9.75 21.45 5.00
CA SER A 207 10.78 22.33 5.52
C SER A 207 11.61 21.69 6.64
N TRP A 208 12.92 21.87 6.61
CA TRP A 208 13.82 21.45 7.70
C TRP A 208 13.63 22.27 8.98
N ALA A 209 13.03 23.47 8.90
CA ALA A 209 12.70 24.28 10.06
C ALA A 209 11.71 23.58 11.00
N ALA A 210 10.87 22.69 10.47
CA ALA A 210 9.90 21.90 11.23
C ALA A 210 10.51 21.04 12.34
N LEU A 211 11.79 20.69 12.24
CA LEU A 211 12.49 20.00 13.33
C LEU A 211 12.53 20.81 14.63
N PHE A 212 12.39 22.14 14.53
CA PHE A 212 12.41 23.08 15.65
C PHE A 212 11.04 23.68 15.95
N GLU A 213 9.98 23.26 15.25
CA GLU A 213 8.62 23.81 15.40
C GLU A 213 7.72 22.87 16.20
N ALA A 214 7.19 23.34 17.33
CA ALA A 214 6.33 22.54 18.19
C ALA A 214 5.07 22.03 17.48
N LYS A 215 4.50 22.83 16.57
CA LYS A 215 3.31 22.46 15.79
C LYS A 215 3.59 21.29 14.85
N ALA A 216 4.72 21.32 14.14
CA ALA A 216 5.06 20.25 13.19
C ALA A 216 5.29 18.90 13.91
N TRP A 217 5.85 18.92 15.12
CA TRP A 217 5.95 17.74 15.97
C TRP A 217 4.58 17.26 16.48
N ALA A 218 3.69 18.17 16.87
CA ALA A 218 2.33 17.82 17.28
C ALA A 218 1.56 17.14 16.13
N ASP A 219 1.63 17.69 14.92
CA ASP A 219 1.01 17.13 13.72
C ASP A 219 1.60 15.75 13.37
N ALA A 220 2.92 15.58 13.48
CA ALA A 220 3.57 14.29 13.27
C ALA A 220 3.19 13.24 14.34
N LEU A 221 2.96 13.67 15.59
CA LEU A 221 2.56 12.81 16.71
C LEU A 221 1.10 12.34 16.64
N ASP A 222 0.23 13.02 15.89
CA ASP A 222 -1.15 12.59 15.65
C ASP A 222 -1.26 11.46 14.59
N SER A 223 -0.15 11.15 13.93
CA SER A 223 -0.11 10.14 12.87
C SER A 223 -0.30 8.69 13.37
N SER A 224 -0.71 7.79 12.47
CA SER A 224 -0.67 6.34 12.71
C SER A 224 0.76 5.82 12.92
N LEU A 225 1.76 6.47 12.34
CA LEU A 225 3.17 6.17 12.54
C LEU A 225 3.59 6.41 14.00
N ALA A 226 3.15 7.52 14.60
CA ALA A 226 3.44 7.83 16.01
C ALA A 226 2.85 6.78 16.95
N ARG A 227 1.60 6.37 16.74
CA ARG A 227 0.96 5.29 17.52
C ARG A 227 1.72 3.97 17.42
N SER A 228 2.18 3.62 16.21
CA SER A 228 3.04 2.45 15.99
C SER A 228 4.37 2.56 16.74
N ILE A 229 5.05 3.70 16.63
CA ILE A 229 6.34 3.98 17.29
C ILE A 229 6.21 3.96 18.82
N LEU A 230 5.13 4.47 19.39
CA LEU A 230 4.87 4.38 20.83
C LEU A 230 4.79 2.92 21.30
N LEU A 231 4.06 2.08 20.57
CA LEU A 231 3.95 0.66 20.91
C LEU A 231 5.28 -0.07 20.69
N VAL A 232 6.04 0.27 19.64
CA VAL A 232 7.42 -0.23 19.48
C VAL A 232 8.30 0.23 20.65
N GLY A 233 8.22 1.49 21.08
CA GLY A 233 8.95 2.01 22.23
C GLY A 233 8.70 1.19 23.50
N LEU A 234 7.44 0.80 23.74
CA LEU A 234 7.09 -0.13 24.82
C LEU A 234 7.77 -1.49 24.61
N THR A 235 7.75 -2.07 23.41
CA THR A 235 8.42 -3.36 23.15
C THR A 235 9.93 -3.30 23.40
N LEU A 236 10.59 -2.19 23.04
CA LEU A 236 12.02 -1.98 23.26
C LEU A 236 12.32 -1.82 24.75
N LEU A 237 11.49 -1.05 25.48
CA LEU A 237 11.61 -0.89 26.93
C LEU A 237 11.49 -2.24 27.66
N LEU A 238 10.48 -3.03 27.31
CA LEU A 238 10.28 -4.38 27.86
C LEU A 238 11.51 -5.28 27.60
N ALA A 239 12.11 -5.21 26.41
CA ALA A 239 13.32 -5.96 26.07
C ALA A 239 14.55 -5.51 26.88
N VAL A 240 14.76 -4.19 27.04
CA VAL A 240 15.90 -3.63 27.78
C VAL A 240 15.79 -3.86 29.29
N CYS A 241 14.58 -3.76 29.85
CA CYS A 241 14.33 -3.99 31.28
C CYS A 241 14.42 -5.47 31.68
N ALA A 242 14.38 -6.40 30.72
CA ALA A 242 14.46 -7.82 31.01
C ALA A 242 15.84 -8.20 31.59
N ARG A 243 15.84 -8.88 32.75
CA ARG A 243 17.05 -9.43 33.37
C ARG A 243 16.96 -10.96 33.48
N PRO A 244 17.97 -11.73 33.03
CA PRO A 244 17.89 -13.21 33.02
C PRO A 244 17.68 -13.85 34.39
N GLN A 245 18.15 -13.19 35.45
CA GLN A 245 18.09 -13.67 36.83
C GLN A 245 16.83 -13.18 37.58
N ALA A 246 16.02 -12.30 36.99
CA ALA A 246 14.81 -11.78 37.63
C ALA A 246 13.59 -12.64 37.27
N MET A 247 12.67 -12.83 38.23
CA MET A 247 11.45 -13.64 38.08
C MET A 247 10.59 -13.24 36.86
N GLY A 248 10.64 -11.97 36.42
CA GLY A 248 9.87 -11.46 35.29
C GLY A 248 10.55 -11.44 33.92
N GLY A 249 11.85 -11.76 33.81
CA GLY A 249 12.61 -11.51 32.57
C GLY A 249 12.09 -12.26 31.33
N LYS A 250 11.67 -13.52 31.49
CA LYS A 250 11.05 -14.29 30.40
C LYS A 250 9.69 -13.73 29.97
N ALA A 251 8.89 -13.26 30.92
CA ALA A 251 7.58 -12.66 30.64
C ALA A 251 7.73 -11.33 29.87
N LEU A 252 8.67 -10.48 30.28
CA LEU A 252 8.96 -9.22 29.60
C LEU A 252 9.42 -9.43 28.15
N THR A 253 10.33 -10.38 27.90
CA THR A 253 10.80 -10.69 26.54
C THR A 253 9.74 -11.35 25.67
N PHE A 254 8.87 -12.18 26.26
CA PHE A 254 7.70 -12.71 25.56
C PHE A 254 6.72 -11.61 25.18
N ALA A 255 6.39 -10.69 26.11
CA ALA A 255 5.52 -9.55 25.85
C ALA A 255 6.11 -8.63 24.77
N SER A 256 7.42 -8.35 24.82
CA SER A 256 8.13 -7.58 23.79
C SER A 256 7.98 -8.21 22.39
N LEU A 257 8.20 -9.51 22.26
CA LEU A 257 8.03 -10.23 20.99
C LEU A 257 6.56 -10.32 20.55
N ALA A 258 5.62 -10.48 21.48
CA ALA A 258 4.19 -10.57 21.16
C ALA A 258 3.62 -9.23 20.68
N LEU A 259 4.11 -8.11 21.23
CA LEU A 259 3.62 -6.77 20.90
C LEU A 259 4.24 -6.18 19.62
N ILE A 260 5.39 -6.68 19.15
CA ILE A 260 6.05 -6.10 17.96
C ILE A 260 5.21 -6.25 16.69
N GLY A 261 4.48 -7.35 16.54
CA GLY A 261 3.58 -7.59 15.42
C GLY A 261 2.45 -6.56 15.37
N PRO A 262 1.61 -6.47 16.42
CA PRO A 262 0.58 -5.43 16.54
C PRO A 262 1.13 -4.01 16.36
N ALA A 263 2.31 -3.72 16.92
CA ALA A 263 2.96 -2.42 16.74
C ALA A 263 3.13 -2.06 15.26
N PHE A 264 3.60 -2.99 14.43
CA PHE A 264 3.75 -2.78 12.99
C PHE A 264 2.41 -2.79 12.25
N ALA A 265 1.44 -3.59 12.69
CA ALA A 265 0.11 -3.68 12.09
C ALA A 265 -0.73 -2.40 12.23
N LEU A 266 -0.37 -1.51 13.16
CA LEU A 266 -0.97 -0.17 13.30
C LEU A 266 -0.57 0.80 12.15
N THR A 267 0.42 0.44 11.33
CA THR A 267 0.82 1.25 10.16
C THR A 267 -0.03 0.94 8.93
N GLY A 268 -0.24 1.95 8.07
CA GLY A 268 -1.34 2.08 7.09
C GLY A 268 -1.45 1.08 5.92
N HIS A 269 -0.99 -0.17 6.03
CA HIS A 269 -1.21 -1.20 4.99
C HIS A 269 -2.30 -2.21 5.34
N ALA A 270 -2.68 -2.37 6.61
CA ALA A 270 -3.76 -3.27 7.02
C ALA A 270 -5.16 -2.59 7.03
N SER A 271 -5.20 -1.26 7.05
CA SER A 271 -6.43 -0.47 7.23
C SER A 271 -7.33 -0.39 5.99
N GLY A 272 -6.77 -0.56 4.79
CA GLY A 272 -7.51 -0.54 3.52
C GLY A 272 -8.01 -1.91 3.06
N ALA A 273 -7.90 -2.95 3.88
CA ALA A 273 -8.35 -4.31 3.55
C ALA A 273 -9.87 -4.48 3.77
N ALA A 274 -10.52 -5.31 2.94
CA ALA A 274 -11.96 -5.58 3.03
C ALA A 274 -12.34 -6.17 4.40
N ILE A 275 -11.43 -6.96 4.98
CA ILE A 275 -11.54 -7.49 6.35
C ILE A 275 -10.38 -6.95 7.19
N LYS A 276 -10.57 -5.77 7.78
CA LYS A 276 -9.54 -5.00 8.51
C LYS A 276 -8.87 -5.80 9.64
N TRP A 277 -9.66 -6.50 10.45
CA TRP A 277 -9.14 -7.26 11.58
C TRP A 277 -8.27 -8.45 11.16
N LEU A 278 -8.62 -9.12 10.05
CA LEU A 278 -7.89 -10.28 9.56
C LEU A 278 -6.53 -9.85 8.97
N SER A 279 -6.50 -8.74 8.25
CA SER A 279 -5.26 -8.15 7.76
C SER A 279 -4.36 -7.63 8.88
N PHE A 280 -4.94 -7.02 9.92
CA PHE A 280 -4.21 -6.65 11.12
C PHE A 280 -3.57 -7.88 11.79
N ALA A 281 -4.35 -8.96 11.96
CA ALA A 281 -3.87 -10.21 12.54
C ALA A 281 -2.77 -10.85 11.69
N ALA A 282 -2.92 -10.88 10.37
CA ALA A 282 -1.93 -11.43 9.46
C ALA A 282 -0.62 -10.64 9.49
N VAL A 283 -0.64 -9.30 9.45
CA VAL A 283 0.58 -8.48 9.60
C VAL A 283 1.24 -8.75 10.95
N SER A 284 0.44 -8.78 12.02
CA SER A 284 0.93 -9.02 13.37
C SER A 284 1.64 -10.38 13.48
N LEU A 285 0.98 -11.44 13.03
CA LEU A 285 1.51 -12.81 13.06
C LEU A 285 2.76 -12.94 12.17
N HIS A 286 2.74 -12.36 10.98
CA HIS A 286 3.89 -12.39 10.08
C HIS A 286 5.11 -11.71 10.69
N VAL A 287 4.96 -10.48 11.20
CA VAL A 287 6.06 -9.71 11.79
C VAL A 287 6.60 -10.39 13.05
N THR A 288 5.74 -10.85 13.95
CA THR A 288 6.17 -11.58 15.16
C THR A 288 6.91 -12.87 14.80
N ALA A 289 6.42 -13.63 13.82
CA ALA A 289 7.06 -14.86 13.37
C ALA A 289 8.43 -14.63 12.71
N VAL A 290 8.56 -13.59 11.88
CA VAL A 290 9.84 -13.19 11.28
C VAL A 290 10.80 -12.70 12.36
N CYS A 291 10.31 -11.92 13.33
CA CYS A 291 11.10 -11.43 14.46
C CYS A 291 11.64 -12.57 15.32
N PHE A 292 10.84 -13.60 15.60
CA PHE A 292 11.32 -14.77 16.30
C PHE A 292 12.35 -15.55 15.48
N TRP A 293 12.05 -15.88 14.21
CA TRP A 293 12.93 -16.71 13.39
C TRP A 293 14.22 -15.99 12.98
N ALA A 294 14.10 -14.94 12.17
CA ALA A 294 15.24 -14.25 11.58
C ALA A 294 16.01 -13.44 12.64
N GLY A 295 15.28 -12.84 13.59
CA GLY A 295 15.87 -12.08 14.68
C GLY A 295 16.75 -12.92 15.62
N SER A 296 16.53 -14.23 15.68
CA SER A 296 17.33 -15.17 16.48
C SER A 296 18.65 -15.61 15.83
N LEU A 297 18.81 -15.44 14.50
CA LEU A 297 19.96 -15.98 13.75
C LEU A 297 21.31 -15.43 14.21
N PRO A 298 21.50 -14.12 14.48
CA PRO A 298 22.74 -13.62 15.05
C PRO A 298 23.04 -14.23 16.43
N GLY A 299 22.00 -14.44 17.25
CA GLY A 299 22.11 -15.13 18.53
C GLY A 299 22.63 -16.55 18.37
N LEU A 300 22.06 -17.31 17.42
CA LEU A 300 22.50 -18.66 17.08
C LEU A 300 23.95 -18.68 16.58
N TRP A 301 24.32 -17.75 15.70
CA TRP A 301 25.68 -17.62 15.17
C TRP A 301 26.73 -17.47 16.29
N HIS A 302 26.41 -16.72 17.34
CA HIS A 302 27.28 -16.58 18.51
C HIS A 302 27.39 -17.87 19.33
N VAL A 303 26.33 -18.67 19.42
CA VAL A 303 26.33 -19.91 20.23
C VAL A 303 27.07 -21.07 19.52
N LEU A 304 27.20 -21.04 18.19
CA LEU A 304 27.86 -22.09 17.39
C LEU A 304 29.41 -22.13 17.49
N GLY A 305 30.02 -21.57 18.54
CA GLY A 305 31.47 -21.52 18.73
C GLY A 305 32.06 -22.73 19.48
N PRO A 306 33.34 -23.10 19.24
CA PRO A 306 33.98 -24.32 19.75
C PRO A 306 34.18 -24.39 21.28
N ARG A 307 33.85 -23.33 22.02
CA ARG A 307 34.04 -23.22 23.49
C ARG A 307 32.73 -23.04 24.27
N HIS A 308 31.57 -23.15 23.62
CA HIS A 308 30.30 -22.84 24.28
C HIS A 308 29.66 -24.06 24.95
N GLN A 309 29.67 -24.05 26.30
CA GLN A 309 28.81 -24.92 27.11
C GLN A 309 27.34 -24.63 26.76
N GLY A 310 26.56 -25.68 26.45
CA GLY A 310 25.15 -25.54 26.06
C GLY A 310 24.88 -25.25 24.58
N GLN A 311 25.90 -25.32 23.70
CA GLN A 311 25.72 -25.20 22.23
C GLN A 311 24.66 -26.18 21.71
N ARG A 312 24.79 -27.45 22.09
CA ARG A 312 23.89 -28.53 21.66
C ARG A 312 22.45 -28.24 22.07
N ASP A 313 22.21 -27.91 23.33
CA ASP A 313 20.84 -27.72 23.84
C ASP A 313 20.17 -26.50 23.22
N SER A 314 20.90 -25.40 23.09
CA SER A 314 20.41 -24.18 22.42
C SER A 314 20.03 -24.46 20.96
N LEU A 315 20.89 -25.18 20.23
CA LEU A 315 20.65 -25.55 18.84
C LEU A 315 19.43 -26.46 18.69
N LEU A 316 19.28 -27.48 19.56
CA LEU A 316 18.15 -28.41 19.50
C LEU A 316 16.83 -27.72 19.82
N ARG A 317 16.79 -26.82 20.82
CA ARG A 317 15.60 -26.02 21.14
C ARG A 317 15.22 -25.08 20.00
N PHE A 318 16.20 -24.39 19.42
CA PHE A 318 15.99 -23.55 18.24
C PHE A 318 15.40 -24.37 17.08
N SER A 319 16.05 -25.49 16.75
CA SER A 319 15.63 -26.40 15.66
C SER A 319 14.24 -26.99 15.89
N ALA A 320 13.81 -27.17 17.14
CA ALA A 320 12.46 -27.63 17.48
C ALA A 320 11.41 -26.53 17.32
N ALA A 321 11.72 -25.28 17.69
CA ALA A 321 10.75 -24.18 17.73
C ALA A 321 10.50 -23.49 16.37
N ILE A 322 11.55 -23.30 15.56
CA ILE A 322 11.48 -22.52 14.32
C ILE A 322 10.47 -22.99 13.26
N PRO A 323 10.22 -24.28 13.00
CA PRO A 323 9.18 -24.67 12.03
C PRO A 323 7.79 -24.09 12.32
N TYR A 324 7.40 -23.93 13.59
CA TYR A 324 6.12 -23.32 13.94
C TYR A 324 6.08 -21.84 13.53
N SER A 325 7.18 -21.12 13.78
CA SER A 325 7.34 -19.73 13.34
C SER A 325 7.26 -19.60 11.82
N ILE A 326 7.97 -20.47 11.10
CA ILE A 326 7.95 -20.49 9.63
C ILE A 326 6.53 -20.78 9.10
N ALA A 327 5.81 -21.73 9.70
CA ALA A 327 4.45 -22.04 9.29
C ALA A 327 3.51 -20.83 9.46
N VAL A 328 3.57 -20.15 10.60
CA VAL A 328 2.80 -18.91 10.85
C VAL A 328 3.18 -17.81 9.84
N MET A 329 4.48 -17.62 9.61
CA MET A 329 4.99 -16.64 8.64
C MET A 329 4.48 -16.90 7.22
N LEU A 330 4.48 -18.16 6.77
CA LEU A 330 4.05 -18.56 5.43
C LEU A 330 2.54 -18.40 5.25
N VAL A 331 1.73 -18.83 6.23
CA VAL A 331 0.27 -18.67 6.17
C VAL A 331 -0.11 -17.19 6.16
N ALA A 332 0.43 -16.41 7.09
CA ALA A 332 0.14 -14.99 7.18
C ALA A 332 0.68 -14.21 5.96
N GLY A 333 1.89 -14.55 5.50
CA GLY A 333 2.51 -13.93 4.33
C GLY A 333 1.79 -14.27 3.02
N GLY A 334 1.32 -15.51 2.87
CA GLY A 334 0.52 -15.95 1.73
C GLY A 334 -0.82 -15.23 1.67
N TYR A 335 -1.52 -15.10 2.80
CA TYR A 335 -2.73 -14.28 2.90
C TYR A 335 -2.47 -12.82 2.53
N LEU A 336 -1.40 -12.21 3.05
CA LEU A 336 -1.06 -10.81 2.74
C LEU A 336 -0.72 -10.62 1.26
N ALA A 337 0.03 -11.55 0.66
CA ALA A 337 0.34 -11.52 -0.77
C ALA A 337 -0.94 -11.57 -1.61
N TYR A 338 -1.85 -12.48 -1.27
CA TYR A 338 -3.15 -12.61 -1.92
C TYR A 338 -3.98 -11.32 -1.82
N VAL A 339 -4.10 -10.74 -0.62
CA VAL A 339 -4.91 -9.52 -0.42
C VAL A 339 -4.35 -8.30 -1.13
N GLN A 340 -3.03 -8.19 -1.30
CA GLN A 340 -2.39 -7.00 -1.86
C GLN A 340 -2.24 -7.04 -3.38
N VAL A 341 -1.97 -8.22 -3.96
CA VAL A 341 -1.72 -8.36 -5.41
C VAL A 341 -2.88 -9.02 -6.15
N GLY A 342 -3.74 -9.77 -5.45
CA GLY A 342 -4.75 -10.59 -6.09
C GLY A 342 -4.11 -11.83 -6.76
N TRP A 343 -4.62 -12.20 -7.93
CA TRP A 343 -4.32 -13.47 -8.59
C TRP A 343 -3.06 -13.44 -9.51
N PRO A 344 -2.39 -14.59 -9.75
CA PRO A 344 -1.03 -14.67 -10.31
C PRO A 344 -0.73 -14.00 -11.66
N PRO A 345 -1.64 -13.91 -12.65
CA PRO A 345 -1.31 -13.31 -13.95
C PRO A 345 -0.91 -11.83 -13.88
N ALA A 346 -1.28 -11.13 -12.80
CA ALA A 346 -0.96 -9.71 -12.60
C ALA A 346 0.41 -9.46 -11.92
N ILE A 347 1.07 -10.49 -11.37
CA ILE A 347 2.25 -10.29 -10.49
C ILE A 347 3.45 -9.68 -11.24
N LEU A 348 3.66 -10.02 -12.51
CA LEU A 348 4.77 -9.46 -13.30
C LEU A 348 4.42 -8.14 -14.00
N GLY A 349 3.12 -7.84 -14.14
CA GLY A 349 2.64 -6.61 -14.76
C GLY A 349 2.87 -5.37 -13.90
N PHE A 350 2.82 -5.51 -12.57
CA PHE A 350 3.01 -4.40 -11.62
C PHE A 350 4.39 -4.42 -10.96
N ASP A 351 5.00 -3.24 -10.74
CA ASP A 351 6.29 -3.14 -10.06
C ASP A 351 6.24 -3.65 -8.61
N TYR A 352 5.10 -3.50 -7.92
CA TYR A 352 4.86 -4.10 -6.60
C TYR A 352 5.06 -5.63 -6.63
N GLY A 353 4.52 -6.28 -7.67
CA GLY A 353 4.58 -7.73 -7.81
C GLY A 353 5.99 -8.22 -8.18
N LYS A 354 6.76 -7.46 -8.95
CA LYS A 354 8.20 -7.73 -9.17
C LYS A 354 8.99 -7.72 -7.86
N VAL A 355 8.74 -6.74 -6.98
CA VAL A 355 9.35 -6.69 -5.64
C VAL A 355 8.91 -7.89 -4.79
N LEU A 356 7.64 -8.29 -4.86
CA LEU A 356 7.14 -9.47 -4.16
C LEU A 356 7.83 -10.76 -4.64
N VAL A 357 7.99 -10.96 -5.95
CA VAL A 357 8.69 -12.13 -6.52
C VAL A 357 10.14 -12.17 -6.07
N ALA A 358 10.84 -11.03 -6.12
CA ALA A 358 12.21 -10.93 -5.61
C ALA A 358 12.28 -11.31 -4.12
N LYS A 359 11.37 -10.79 -3.30
CA LYS A 359 11.26 -11.12 -1.87
C LYS A 359 11.03 -12.62 -1.65
N VAL A 360 10.06 -13.21 -2.34
CA VAL A 360 9.71 -14.64 -2.23
C VAL A 360 10.87 -15.53 -2.66
N THR A 361 11.60 -15.15 -3.70
CA THR A 361 12.80 -15.87 -4.18
C THR A 361 13.88 -15.88 -3.11
N LEU A 362 14.20 -14.73 -2.53
CA LEU A 362 15.19 -14.59 -1.46
C LEU A 362 14.80 -15.37 -0.19
N VAL A 363 13.53 -15.26 0.24
CA VAL A 363 13.01 -16.01 1.38
C VAL A 363 13.06 -17.52 1.12
N SER A 364 12.71 -17.97 -0.08
CA SER A 364 12.81 -19.39 -0.46
C SER A 364 14.25 -19.90 -0.39
N GLY A 365 15.22 -19.11 -0.87
CA GLY A 365 16.64 -19.41 -0.69
C GLY A 365 17.04 -19.55 0.77
N ALA A 366 16.64 -18.60 1.63
CA ALA A 366 16.90 -18.67 3.07
C ALA A 366 16.25 -19.89 3.74
N LEU A 367 15.03 -20.27 3.33
CA LEU A 367 14.33 -21.45 3.84
C LEU A 367 15.01 -22.76 3.41
N VAL A 368 15.55 -22.84 2.18
CA VAL A 368 16.33 -24.00 1.71
C VAL A 368 17.61 -24.15 2.52
N LEU A 369 18.34 -23.04 2.76
CA LEU A 369 19.53 -23.06 3.64
C LEU A 369 19.15 -23.47 5.07
N GLY A 370 18.05 -22.95 5.61
CA GLY A 370 17.54 -23.29 6.93
C GLY A 370 17.15 -24.76 7.04
N ALA A 371 16.50 -25.32 6.00
CA ALA A 371 16.17 -26.73 5.92
C ALA A 371 17.43 -27.60 5.85
N TRP A 372 18.44 -27.20 5.07
CA TRP A 372 19.73 -27.90 5.03
C TRP A 372 20.44 -27.87 6.39
N ASN A 373 20.48 -26.70 7.03
CA ASN A 373 21.02 -26.53 8.38
C ASN A 373 20.31 -27.48 9.36
N ARG A 374 18.97 -27.52 9.33
CA ARG A 374 18.16 -28.35 10.22
C ARG A 374 18.29 -29.85 9.98
N LEU A 375 18.21 -30.29 8.72
CA LEU A 375 18.10 -31.70 8.37
C LEU A 375 19.48 -32.37 8.26
N VAL A 376 20.51 -31.64 7.87
CA VAL A 376 21.85 -32.18 7.59
C VAL A 376 22.86 -31.80 8.66
N LEU A 377 22.95 -30.51 9.01
CA LEU A 377 24.02 -30.02 9.88
C LEU A 377 23.67 -30.11 11.37
N THR A 378 22.42 -29.88 11.78
CA THR A 378 22.02 -29.96 13.20
C THR A 378 22.34 -31.31 13.84
N PRO A 379 22.04 -32.48 13.22
CA PRO A 379 22.43 -33.77 13.79
C PRO A 379 23.94 -33.92 13.98
N ARG A 380 24.74 -33.44 13.01
CA ARG A 380 26.21 -33.51 13.05
C ARG A 380 26.82 -32.57 14.09
N VAL A 381 26.25 -31.38 14.26
CA VAL A 381 26.66 -30.45 15.32
C VAL A 381 26.28 -31.00 16.69
N ALA A 382 25.09 -31.58 16.82
CA ALA A 382 24.64 -32.22 18.07
C ALA A 382 25.50 -33.44 18.46
N SER A 383 26.11 -34.12 17.49
CA SER A 383 27.07 -35.20 17.70
C SER A 383 28.51 -34.70 17.96
N GLY A 384 28.74 -33.39 18.07
CA GLY A 384 30.05 -32.81 18.40
C GLY A 384 30.97 -32.54 17.21
N CYS A 385 30.50 -32.61 15.97
CA CYS A 385 31.34 -32.35 14.79
C CYS A 385 31.67 -30.85 14.64
N LEU A 386 32.90 -30.47 14.98
CA LEU A 386 33.39 -29.09 14.90
C LEU A 386 33.39 -28.51 13.47
N ARG A 387 33.71 -29.34 12.46
CA ARG A 387 33.64 -28.92 11.04
C ARG A 387 32.21 -28.57 10.65
N ALA A 388 31.24 -29.39 11.04
CA ALA A 388 29.83 -29.12 10.79
C ALA A 388 29.36 -27.84 11.49
N ALA A 389 29.84 -27.57 12.71
CA ALA A 389 29.53 -26.32 13.44
C ALA A 389 30.08 -25.09 12.71
N LYS A 390 31.32 -25.16 12.20
CA LYS A 390 31.90 -24.09 11.38
C LYS A 390 31.13 -23.87 10.07
N SER A 391 30.78 -24.95 9.36
CA SER A 391 29.97 -24.87 8.15
C SER A 391 28.58 -24.28 8.41
N MET A 392 27.90 -24.71 9.47
CA MET A 392 26.60 -24.15 9.88
C MET A 392 26.74 -22.66 10.20
N LYS A 393 27.79 -22.26 10.93
CA LYS A 393 28.03 -20.85 11.27
C LYS A 393 28.17 -19.98 10.01
N ASN A 394 28.88 -20.45 8.99
CA ASN A 394 28.99 -19.76 7.70
C ASN A 394 27.64 -19.68 6.97
N LEU A 395 26.87 -20.76 6.95
CA LEU A 395 25.54 -20.77 6.33
C LEU A 395 24.55 -19.84 7.06
N VAL A 396 24.61 -19.77 8.39
CA VAL A 396 23.82 -18.81 9.17
C VAL A 396 24.22 -17.37 8.82
N SER A 397 25.50 -17.08 8.55
CA SER A 397 25.91 -15.76 8.05
C SER A 397 25.30 -15.44 6.68
N VAL A 398 25.22 -16.43 5.78
CA VAL A 398 24.53 -16.27 4.49
C VAL A 398 23.03 -16.07 4.69
N GLU A 399 22.38 -16.80 5.59
CA GLU A 399 20.96 -16.59 5.93
C GLU A 399 20.70 -15.19 6.47
N VAL A 400 21.54 -14.68 7.38
CA VAL A 400 21.45 -13.30 7.90
C VAL A 400 21.59 -12.29 6.76
N PHE A 401 22.53 -12.50 5.84
CA PHE A 401 22.69 -11.64 4.65
C PHE A 401 21.43 -11.67 3.76
N LEU A 402 20.86 -12.85 3.50
CA LEU A 402 19.62 -12.98 2.73
C LEU A 402 18.44 -12.28 3.42
N VAL A 403 18.32 -12.36 4.75
CA VAL A 403 17.30 -11.64 5.52
C VAL A 403 17.47 -10.12 5.39
N VAL A 404 18.71 -9.62 5.49
CA VAL A 404 19.01 -8.19 5.27
C VAL A 404 18.62 -7.76 3.87
N LEU A 405 18.92 -8.58 2.85
CA LEU A 405 18.55 -8.33 1.46
C LEU A 405 17.04 -8.36 1.25
N VAL A 406 16.32 -9.28 1.91
CA VAL A 406 14.84 -9.31 1.92
C VAL A 406 14.29 -8.00 2.45
N LEU A 407 14.83 -7.48 3.56
CA LEU A 407 14.42 -6.18 4.10
C LEU A 407 14.72 -5.03 3.14
N ALA A 408 15.88 -5.05 2.49
CA ALA A 408 16.27 -4.04 1.51
C ALA A 408 15.31 -4.04 0.31
N VAL A 409 15.00 -5.21 -0.25
CA VAL A 409 14.02 -5.37 -1.33
C VAL A 409 12.64 -4.90 -0.89
N THR A 410 12.17 -5.26 0.32
CA THR A 410 10.86 -4.79 0.81
C THR A 410 10.77 -3.28 1.00
N SER A 411 11.91 -2.59 1.18
CA SER A 411 11.92 -1.13 1.31
C SER A 411 11.52 -0.43 0.00
N LEU A 412 11.66 -1.11 -1.15
CA LEU A 412 11.22 -0.62 -2.46
C LEU A 412 9.70 -0.49 -2.58
N TRP A 413 8.92 -1.13 -1.68
CA TRP A 413 7.47 -0.91 -1.59
C TRP A 413 7.09 0.53 -1.22
N ARG A 414 8.03 1.36 -0.76
CA ARG A 414 7.81 2.82 -0.67
C ARG A 414 7.49 3.44 -2.03
N PHE A 415 8.09 2.94 -3.10
CA PHE A 415 7.96 3.50 -4.47
C PHE A 415 6.98 2.71 -5.33
N THR A 416 6.55 1.55 -4.88
CA THR A 416 5.69 0.64 -5.62
C THR A 416 4.46 0.38 -4.76
N PRO A 417 3.42 1.24 -4.81
CA PRO A 417 2.19 0.99 -4.07
C PRO A 417 1.49 -0.29 -4.56
N PRO A 418 0.80 -1.05 -3.69
CA PRO A 418 0.10 -2.24 -4.12
C PRO A 418 -1.07 -1.88 -5.06
N PRO A 419 -1.38 -2.71 -6.09
CA PRO A 419 -2.47 -2.47 -7.03
C PRO A 419 -3.81 -2.16 -6.34
N ARG A 420 -4.12 -2.87 -5.25
CA ARG A 420 -5.31 -2.60 -4.42
C ARG A 420 -5.41 -1.15 -3.94
N ALA A 421 -4.29 -0.57 -3.48
CA ALA A 421 -4.29 0.80 -2.96
C ALA A 421 -4.41 1.85 -4.08
N LEU A 422 -4.04 1.49 -5.31
CA LEU A 422 -4.29 2.31 -6.49
C LEU A 422 -5.77 2.27 -6.89
N ALA A 423 -6.40 1.10 -6.83
CA ALA A 423 -7.83 0.94 -7.12
C ALA A 423 -8.73 1.72 -6.14
N LEU A 424 -8.38 1.77 -4.84
CA LEU A 424 -9.14 2.52 -3.82
C LEU A 424 -9.05 4.05 -3.95
N LYS A 425 -8.17 4.58 -4.80
CA LYS A 425 -8.06 6.03 -5.05
C LYS A 425 -8.86 6.48 -6.27
N GLN A 426 -9.48 5.55 -6.99
CA GLN A 426 -10.30 5.86 -8.16
C GLN A 426 -11.71 6.27 -7.72
N PRO A 427 -12.32 7.31 -8.32
CA PRO A 427 -13.70 7.66 -8.07
C PRO A 427 -14.63 6.52 -8.52
N ILE A 428 -15.63 6.18 -7.71
CA ILE A 428 -16.62 5.17 -8.10
C ILE A 428 -17.66 5.80 -9.00
N ALA A 429 -17.73 5.29 -10.23
CA ALA A 429 -18.73 5.69 -11.20
C ALA A 429 -20.06 4.97 -10.93
N THR A 430 -21.14 5.72 -10.68
CA THR A 430 -22.51 5.22 -10.57
C THR A 430 -23.39 5.94 -11.57
N SER A 431 -23.97 5.23 -12.54
CA SER A 431 -24.87 5.82 -13.52
C SER A 431 -26.33 5.53 -13.19
N VAL A 432 -27.19 6.54 -13.34
CA VAL A 432 -28.64 6.39 -13.25
C VAL A 432 -29.28 6.87 -14.54
N HIS A 433 -30.18 6.03 -15.05
CA HIS A 433 -31.05 6.36 -16.16
C HIS A 433 -32.39 6.86 -15.59
N LEU A 434 -32.78 8.08 -15.96
CA LEU A 434 -34.11 8.61 -15.68
C LEU A 434 -34.83 8.81 -17.01
N GLN A 435 -36.08 8.37 -17.10
CA GLN A 435 -36.87 8.51 -18.31
C GLN A 435 -38.34 8.74 -17.97
N ASP A 436 -39.02 9.49 -18.83
CA ASP A 436 -40.47 9.50 -18.95
C ASP A 436 -40.88 9.08 -20.38
N ALA A 437 -42.09 9.43 -20.81
CA ALA A 437 -42.60 9.04 -22.13
C ALA A 437 -41.87 9.73 -23.30
N GLU A 438 -41.27 10.91 -23.09
CA GLU A 438 -40.74 11.76 -24.16
C GLU A 438 -39.28 12.18 -23.94
N THR A 439 -38.79 12.08 -22.71
CA THR A 439 -37.50 12.61 -22.25
C THR A 439 -36.68 11.53 -21.54
N MET A 440 -35.37 11.53 -21.81
CA MET A 440 -34.37 10.65 -21.21
C MET A 440 -33.20 11.48 -20.67
N ALA A 441 -32.77 11.17 -19.46
CA ALA A 441 -31.60 11.74 -18.81
C ALA A 441 -30.71 10.64 -18.25
N MET A 442 -29.42 10.67 -18.60
CA MET A 442 -28.42 9.80 -18.01
C MET A 442 -27.49 10.62 -17.12
N LEU A 443 -27.43 10.25 -15.84
CA LEU A 443 -26.59 10.89 -14.83
C LEU A 443 -25.47 9.94 -14.46
N ALA A 444 -24.23 10.30 -14.71
CA ALA A 444 -23.04 9.55 -14.30
C ALA A 444 -22.37 10.26 -13.13
N PHE A 445 -22.52 9.71 -11.92
CA PHE A 445 -21.87 10.20 -10.71
C PHE A 445 -20.49 9.58 -10.55
N GLU A 446 -19.50 10.38 -10.15
CA GLU A 446 -18.16 9.94 -9.77
C GLU A 446 -17.94 10.36 -8.32
N THR A 447 -17.89 9.41 -7.38
CA THR A 447 -17.74 9.71 -5.94
C THR A 447 -16.36 9.33 -5.44
N THR A 448 -15.69 10.27 -4.78
CA THR A 448 -14.38 10.06 -4.16
C THR A 448 -14.51 9.51 -2.73
N PRO A 449 -13.45 8.89 -2.15
CA PRO A 449 -13.51 8.31 -0.81
C PRO A 449 -13.78 9.30 0.34
N ASP A 450 -13.58 10.59 0.12
CA ASP A 450 -13.90 11.70 1.03
C ASP A 450 -15.35 12.20 0.88
N LEU A 451 -16.21 11.43 0.20
CA LEU A 451 -17.62 11.75 -0.03
C LEU A 451 -17.82 13.06 -0.79
N ILE A 452 -16.95 13.33 -1.77
CA ILE A 452 -17.17 14.38 -2.75
C ILE A 452 -17.61 13.71 -4.04
N PHE A 453 -18.67 14.21 -4.68
CA PHE A 453 -19.09 13.68 -5.97
C PHE A 453 -19.01 14.74 -7.07
N ASN A 454 -18.68 14.27 -8.27
CA ASN A 454 -18.91 14.94 -9.54
C ASN A 454 -20.06 14.21 -10.25
N ALA A 455 -20.75 14.89 -11.16
CA ALA A 455 -21.73 14.23 -12.02
C ALA A 455 -21.73 14.82 -13.42
N GLU A 456 -21.89 13.97 -14.42
CA GLU A 456 -22.23 14.38 -15.77
C GLU A 456 -23.66 14.01 -16.10
N ILE A 457 -24.34 14.91 -16.78
CA ILE A 457 -25.75 14.79 -17.13
C ILE A 457 -25.84 14.93 -18.65
N SER A 458 -26.35 13.90 -19.31
CA SER A 458 -26.65 13.92 -20.73
C SER A 458 -28.15 13.78 -20.95
N LEU A 459 -28.71 14.62 -21.82
CA LEU A 459 -30.14 14.73 -22.06
C LEU A 459 -30.47 14.37 -23.50
N SER A 460 -31.52 13.60 -23.68
CA SER A 460 -32.04 13.18 -24.98
C SER A 460 -33.54 13.00 -24.94
N THR A 461 -34.19 12.93 -26.10
CA THR A 461 -35.58 12.50 -26.20
C THR A 461 -35.68 10.97 -26.09
N ALA A 462 -36.90 10.44 -25.90
CA ALA A 462 -37.16 9.00 -25.90
C ALA A 462 -36.69 8.27 -27.18
N GLU A 463 -36.58 9.00 -28.30
CA GLU A 463 -36.07 8.50 -29.59
C GLU A 463 -34.56 8.74 -29.77
N LEU A 464 -33.84 9.10 -28.70
CA LEU A 464 -32.41 9.44 -28.69
C LEU A 464 -32.06 10.68 -29.52
N GLY A 465 -33.03 11.57 -29.75
CA GLY A 465 -32.80 12.90 -30.32
C GLY A 465 -32.15 13.84 -29.29
N GLY A 466 -31.38 14.82 -29.75
CA GLY A 466 -30.76 15.81 -28.85
C GLY A 466 -31.82 16.67 -28.15
N LEU A 467 -31.70 16.82 -26.83
CA LEU A 467 -32.59 17.65 -26.01
C LEU A 467 -31.78 18.73 -25.28
N ASP A 468 -32.12 20.01 -25.50
CA ASP A 468 -31.38 21.15 -24.96
C ASP A 468 -32.29 22.11 -24.20
N PRO A 469 -32.58 21.83 -22.91
CA PRO A 469 -33.46 22.67 -22.10
C PRO A 469 -32.80 24.02 -21.75
N ARG A 470 -33.65 25.02 -21.48
CA ARG A 470 -33.23 26.38 -21.08
C ARG A 470 -32.56 26.39 -19.72
N GLU A 471 -33.12 25.63 -18.78
CA GLU A 471 -32.62 25.50 -17.42
C GLU A 471 -32.73 24.04 -16.97
N VAL A 472 -31.76 23.61 -16.18
CA VAL A 472 -31.76 22.31 -15.53
C VAL A 472 -31.56 22.57 -14.04
N THR A 473 -32.32 21.87 -13.20
CA THR A 473 -32.14 21.90 -11.75
C THR A 473 -32.00 20.48 -11.25
N LEU A 474 -30.93 20.22 -10.50
CA LEU A 474 -30.69 18.96 -9.82
C LEU A 474 -30.95 19.14 -8.32
N GLU A 475 -31.85 18.34 -7.77
CA GLU A 475 -32.12 18.26 -6.33
C GLU A 475 -31.81 16.89 -5.79
N MET A 476 -31.25 16.85 -4.58
CA MET A 476 -30.92 15.61 -3.89
C MET A 476 -31.42 15.63 -2.44
N SER A 477 -31.80 14.47 -1.93
CA SER A 477 -32.09 14.25 -0.50
C SER A 477 -31.80 12.80 -0.13
N SER A 478 -31.52 12.51 1.14
CA SER A 478 -31.34 11.11 1.56
C SER A 478 -32.69 10.39 1.60
N VAL A 479 -32.69 9.07 1.34
CA VAL A 479 -33.91 8.24 1.39
C VAL A 479 -34.39 8.03 2.82
N ASP A 480 -33.47 7.95 3.78
CA ASP A 480 -33.73 7.77 5.21
C ASP A 480 -34.17 9.05 5.93
N GLY A 481 -34.17 10.20 5.24
CA GLY A 481 -34.55 11.49 5.79
C GLY A 481 -33.49 12.18 6.65
N SER A 482 -32.29 11.61 6.78
CA SER A 482 -31.16 12.22 7.50
C SER A 482 -30.68 13.53 6.87
N VAL A 483 -30.87 13.72 5.56
CA VAL A 483 -30.47 14.91 4.80
C VAL A 483 -31.66 15.47 4.05
N SER A 484 -32.04 16.70 4.41
CA SER A 484 -33.12 17.44 3.75
C SER A 484 -32.78 17.78 2.29
N LYS A 485 -33.81 18.03 1.48
CA LYS A 485 -33.66 18.40 0.07
C LYS A 485 -32.75 19.62 -0.08
N PHE A 486 -31.78 19.53 -0.97
CA PHE A 486 -30.90 20.63 -1.35
C PHE A 486 -30.69 20.67 -2.86
N LYS A 487 -30.43 21.87 -3.38
CA LYS A 487 -30.11 22.10 -4.79
C LYS A 487 -28.62 21.89 -5.02
N VAL A 488 -28.29 21.15 -6.07
CA VAL A 488 -26.93 20.87 -6.49
C VAL A 488 -26.50 21.93 -7.52
N PRO A 489 -25.36 22.61 -7.32
CA PRO A 489 -24.84 23.53 -8.33
C PRO A 489 -24.47 22.78 -9.61
N ILE A 490 -25.11 23.12 -10.72
CA ILE A 490 -24.84 22.52 -12.03
C ILE A 490 -24.38 23.60 -13.02
N ARG A 491 -23.60 23.21 -14.02
CA ARG A 491 -23.13 24.10 -15.10
C ARG A 491 -23.37 23.45 -16.45
N ARG A 492 -23.82 24.26 -17.41
CA ARG A 492 -23.95 23.82 -18.79
C ARG A 492 -22.57 23.70 -19.43
N VAL A 493 -22.31 22.59 -20.10
CA VAL A 493 -21.04 22.33 -20.79
C VAL A 493 -21.20 22.53 -22.30
N SER A 494 -22.22 21.91 -22.87
CA SER A 494 -22.59 22.01 -24.30
C SER A 494 -24.10 21.74 -24.45
N PRO A 495 -24.68 21.86 -25.66
CA PRO A 495 -26.11 21.60 -25.84
C PRO A 495 -26.49 20.18 -25.41
N GLY A 496 -27.45 20.07 -24.47
CA GLY A 496 -27.87 18.79 -23.88
C GLY A 496 -26.90 18.13 -22.88
N PHE A 497 -25.75 18.76 -22.57
CA PHE A 497 -24.78 18.24 -21.60
C PHE A 497 -24.49 19.23 -20.46
N TRP A 498 -24.55 18.71 -19.23
CA TRP A 498 -24.36 19.48 -18.00
C TRP A 498 -23.41 18.76 -17.06
N SER A 499 -22.69 19.53 -16.24
CA SER A 499 -21.71 19.01 -15.29
C SER A 499 -21.93 19.58 -13.90
N VAL A 500 -21.68 18.73 -12.92
CA VAL A 500 -21.64 18.99 -11.49
C VAL A 500 -20.24 18.69 -11.02
N GLN A 501 -19.63 19.61 -10.27
CA GLN A 501 -18.29 19.44 -9.76
C GLN A 501 -18.22 19.73 -8.28
N HIS A 502 -17.47 18.89 -7.57
CA HIS A 502 -17.00 19.11 -6.21
C HIS A 502 -18.13 19.33 -5.19
N VAL A 503 -19.12 18.44 -5.19
CA VAL A 503 -20.23 18.51 -4.25
C VAL A 503 -19.98 17.57 -3.07
N PRO A 504 -19.74 18.10 -1.85
CA PRO A 504 -19.60 17.27 -0.68
C PRO A 504 -20.96 16.68 -0.27
N VAL A 505 -20.99 15.38 0.02
CA VAL A 505 -22.16 14.70 0.59
C VAL A 505 -21.87 14.18 2.00
N PRO A 506 -22.82 14.30 2.92
CA PRO A 506 -22.61 13.96 4.33
C PRO A 506 -22.64 12.45 4.65
N CYS A 507 -23.09 11.58 3.72
CA CYS A 507 -23.15 10.13 3.94
C CYS A 507 -23.01 9.27 2.67
N ASP A 508 -22.49 8.03 2.86
CA ASP A 508 -22.58 6.90 1.91
C ASP A 508 -23.92 6.18 2.12
N CYS A 509 -24.97 6.77 1.58
CA CYS A 509 -26.37 6.40 1.79
C CYS A 509 -27.12 6.39 0.45
N GLU A 510 -28.35 5.86 0.41
CA GLU A 510 -29.19 6.01 -0.78
C GLU A 510 -29.76 7.43 -0.85
N TRP A 511 -29.69 8.02 -2.04
CA TRP A 511 -30.12 9.36 -2.37
C TRP A 511 -31.31 9.32 -3.32
N ASN A 512 -32.34 10.11 -3.02
CA ASN A 512 -33.34 10.50 -4.00
C ASN A 512 -32.74 11.60 -4.87
N VAL A 513 -32.81 11.42 -6.18
CA VAL A 513 -32.32 12.38 -7.18
C VAL A 513 -33.52 12.84 -7.99
N ARG A 514 -33.71 14.16 -8.07
CA ARG A 514 -34.73 14.79 -8.91
C ARG A 514 -34.07 15.76 -9.88
N LEU A 515 -34.40 15.64 -11.15
CA LEU A 515 -33.94 16.49 -12.22
C LEU A 515 -35.14 17.21 -12.84
N ASP A 516 -35.18 18.53 -12.71
CA ASP A 516 -36.21 19.38 -13.32
C ASP A 516 -35.61 20.07 -14.56
N LEU A 517 -36.26 19.88 -15.71
CA LEU A 517 -35.85 20.35 -17.03
C LEU A 517 -36.86 21.38 -17.53
N LEU A 518 -36.44 22.64 -17.66
CA LEU A 518 -37.26 23.70 -18.24
C LEU A 518 -37.03 23.72 -19.75
N ILE A 519 -37.94 23.09 -20.51
CA ILE A 519 -37.82 22.96 -21.96
C ILE A 519 -38.25 24.26 -22.64
N SER A 520 -39.39 24.81 -22.22
CA SER A 520 -39.96 26.07 -22.72
C SER A 520 -40.47 26.93 -21.55
N ASP A 521 -40.98 28.13 -21.83
CA ASP A 521 -41.56 29.01 -20.80
C ASP A 521 -42.78 28.40 -20.09
N PHE A 522 -43.36 27.33 -20.65
CA PHE A 522 -44.56 26.68 -20.13
C PHE A 522 -44.38 25.17 -19.86
N ASP A 523 -43.26 24.57 -20.32
CA ASP A 523 -43.02 23.14 -20.24
C ASP A 523 -41.88 22.81 -19.28
N LEU A 524 -42.24 22.24 -18.12
CA LEU A 524 -41.31 21.72 -17.12
C LEU A 524 -41.46 20.21 -17.01
N VAL A 525 -40.37 19.49 -17.25
CA VAL A 525 -40.30 18.03 -17.09
C VAL A 525 -39.55 17.69 -15.80
N SER A 526 -40.15 16.88 -14.94
CA SER A 526 -39.53 16.43 -13.69
C SER A 526 -39.24 14.93 -13.73
N LEU A 527 -37.97 14.57 -13.72
CA LEU A 527 -37.50 13.19 -13.66
C LEU A 527 -37.00 12.88 -12.24
N GLN A 528 -37.26 11.66 -11.74
CA GLN A 528 -36.79 11.26 -10.42
C GLN A 528 -36.34 9.79 -10.38
N SER A 529 -35.32 9.51 -9.58
CA SER A 529 -34.83 8.16 -9.34
C SER A 529 -34.08 8.06 -8.00
N ARG A 530 -33.59 6.87 -7.67
CA ARG A 530 -32.73 6.63 -6.50
C ARG A 530 -31.34 6.21 -6.96
N VAL A 531 -30.32 6.74 -6.30
CA VAL A 531 -28.92 6.37 -6.52
C VAL A 531 -28.25 6.06 -5.20
N LYS A 532 -27.38 5.06 -5.18
CA LYS A 532 -26.46 4.86 -4.06
C LYS A 532 -25.09 5.38 -4.48
N LEU A 533 -24.64 6.46 -3.85
CA LEU A 533 -23.29 6.98 -4.06
C LEU A 533 -22.33 6.19 -3.19
N LEU A 534 -21.48 5.36 -3.81
CA LEU A 534 -20.54 4.51 -3.10
C LEU A 534 -19.23 5.28 -2.87
N SER A 535 -18.76 5.32 -1.62
CA SER A 535 -17.48 5.95 -1.25
C SER A 535 -16.27 4.99 -1.33
N GLY A 536 -16.51 3.70 -1.58
CA GLY A 536 -15.45 2.70 -1.76
C GLY A 536 -14.69 2.31 -0.48
N GLY A 537 -15.25 2.64 0.69
CA GLY A 537 -14.65 2.41 2.02
C GLY A 537 -14.81 1.02 2.63
#